data_AF-A0A2D5JK61-F1
#
_entry.id   AF-A0A2D5JK61-F1
#
_cell.length_a   1.000
_cell.length_b   1.000
_cell.length_c   1.000
_cell.angle_alpha   90.00
_cell.angle_beta   90.00
_cell.angle_gamma   90.00
#
_symmetry.space_group_name_H-M   'P 1'
#
loop_
_entity.id
_entity.type
_entity.pdbx_description
1 polymer ?
#
loop_
_entity_poly.entity_id
_entity_poly.type
_entity_poly.pdbx_seq_one_letter_code
_entity_poly.pdbx_strand_id
1 'polypeptide(L)'
;MKRLLLTSLILIAFQSSAQIQYSSNNAANYDSQVQRNAGPRFGITYITNGKLTNELEKEGVTSNWISQFGYQFEKQILGDDNIAGIVEGILFVGGVDQGLFLPSISGMFGIRNSSGLEIAVGPNISISGSAMVIGFGKSFNFGNLNIPINIAWVPGVQMKETNRVEDENGNFLENEDVFINTGHRFTITVGFNMAK
;
A
#
# COMPACT_ATOMS: atom_id res chain seq x y z
N MET A 1 14.20 19.66 32.72
CA MET A 1 14.50 20.52 31.55
C MET A 1 14.75 19.57 30.38
N LYS A 2 14.05 19.48 29.26
CA LYS A 2 13.02 20.30 28.60
C LYS A 2 11.92 19.34 28.09
N ARG A 3 10.69 19.84 28.07
CA ARG A 3 9.53 19.25 27.39
C ARG A 3 9.72 19.33 25.88
N LEU A 4 9.38 18.28 25.15
CA LEU A 4 9.04 18.28 23.71
C LEU A 4 8.14 17.05 23.53
N LEU A 5 6.83 17.07 23.81
CA LEU A 5 5.76 17.61 22.98
C LEU A 5 6.13 17.67 21.49
N LEU A 6 5.92 16.57 20.78
CA LEU A 6 5.65 16.58 19.36
C LEU A 6 4.41 15.74 19.06
N THR A 7 3.26 16.28 19.45
CA THR A 7 1.98 15.97 18.82
C THR A 7 2.01 16.58 17.41
N SER A 8 2.35 15.79 16.38
CA SER A 8 2.03 16.17 15.00
C SER A 8 0.72 15.52 14.59
N LEU A 9 -0.32 16.32 14.73
CA LEU A 9 -1.63 16.17 14.15
C LEU A 9 -1.50 16.04 12.62
N ILE A 10 -1.61 14.84 12.06
CA ILE A 10 -1.86 14.66 10.62
C ILE A 10 -3.36 14.90 10.40
N LEU A 11 -3.72 16.19 10.36
CA LEU A 11 -4.96 16.67 9.78
C LEU A 11 -4.58 17.34 8.45
N ILE A 12 -4.27 16.53 7.44
CA ILE A 12 -4.13 17.03 6.07
C ILE A 12 -5.51 17.04 5.45
N ALA A 13 -5.92 18.25 5.09
CA ALA A 13 -7.19 18.58 4.49
C ALA A 13 -7.46 17.77 3.21
N PHE A 14 -8.48 16.90 3.26
CA PHE A 14 -9.22 16.50 2.07
C PHE A 14 -10.19 17.62 1.66
N GLN A 15 -9.67 18.77 1.24
CA GLN A 15 -10.45 19.86 0.65
C GLN A 15 -9.65 20.49 -0.51
N SER A 16 -9.31 19.67 -1.50
CA SER A 16 -8.99 20.18 -2.83
C SER A 16 -9.57 19.20 -3.84
N SER A 17 -10.89 19.25 -3.96
CA SER A 17 -11.60 18.76 -5.12
C SER A 17 -11.02 19.46 -6.35
N ALA A 18 -10.20 18.76 -7.14
CA ALA A 18 -9.93 19.20 -8.50
C ALA A 18 -11.26 19.12 -9.27
N GLN A 19 -12.01 20.21 -9.29
CA GLN A 19 -13.16 20.35 -10.19
C GLN A 19 -12.60 20.57 -11.59
N ILE A 20 -12.55 19.51 -12.39
CA ILE A 20 -12.42 19.65 -13.84
C ILE A 20 -13.76 20.24 -14.32
N GLN A 21 -13.73 21.50 -14.76
CA GLN A 21 -14.87 22.20 -15.32
C GLN A 21 -15.12 21.69 -16.74
N TYR A 22 -16.08 20.76 -16.90
CA TYR A 22 -16.54 20.34 -18.23
C TYR A 22 -17.46 21.41 -18.81
N SER A 23 -17.07 21.97 -19.96
CA SER A 23 -17.91 22.84 -20.78
C SER A 23 -19.11 22.04 -21.30
N SER A 24 -20.30 22.28 -20.75
CA SER A 24 -21.54 21.65 -21.22
C SER A 24 -21.94 22.27 -22.55
N ASN A 25 -21.74 21.55 -23.65
CA ASN A 25 -22.54 21.72 -24.86
C ASN A 25 -22.52 20.38 -25.62
N ASN A 26 -23.64 19.66 -25.54
CA ASN A 26 -24.00 18.46 -26.33
C ASN A 26 -23.02 17.27 -26.29
N ALA A 27 -22.96 16.58 -25.15
CA ALA A 27 -22.49 15.20 -25.10
C ALA A 27 -23.67 14.29 -24.76
N ALA A 28 -24.20 13.61 -25.78
CA ALA A 28 -25.11 12.49 -25.60
C ALA A 28 -24.51 11.47 -24.62
N ASN A 29 -25.39 10.86 -23.81
CA ASN A 29 -25.13 9.77 -22.86
C ASN A 29 -23.95 8.84 -23.25
N TYR A 30 -22.74 9.18 -22.83
CA TYR A 30 -21.63 8.25 -22.64
C TYR A 30 -21.47 8.04 -21.13
N ASP A 31 -22.56 7.73 -20.44
CA ASP A 31 -22.51 7.23 -19.07
C ASP A 31 -22.27 5.72 -19.13
N SER A 32 -21.07 5.32 -19.57
CA SER A 32 -20.55 4.03 -19.14
C SER A 32 -20.47 4.13 -17.61
N GLN A 33 -21.43 3.53 -16.90
CA GLN A 33 -21.58 3.67 -15.45
C GLN A 33 -20.22 3.52 -14.78
N VAL A 34 -19.64 4.64 -14.34
CA VAL A 34 -18.28 4.67 -13.79
C VAL A 34 -18.29 3.86 -12.50
N GLN A 35 -17.75 2.64 -12.54
CA GLN A 35 -17.72 1.77 -11.38
C GLN A 35 -16.78 2.33 -10.31
N ARG A 36 -17.28 2.37 -9.08
CA ARG A 36 -16.51 2.71 -7.88
C ARG A 36 -16.72 1.63 -6.85
N ASN A 37 -15.62 1.02 -6.41
CA ASN A 37 -15.64 0.07 -5.32
C ASN A 37 -14.84 0.64 -4.17
N ALA A 38 -15.33 0.46 -2.96
CA ALA A 38 -14.67 0.95 -1.75
C ALA A 38 -15.00 0.01 -0.60
N GLY A 39 -13.99 -0.42 0.16
CA GLY A 39 -14.25 -1.33 1.26
C GLY A 39 -13.04 -1.64 2.13
N PRO A 40 -13.29 -2.10 3.36
CA PRO A 40 -12.25 -2.52 4.27
C PRO A 40 -11.54 -3.78 3.76
N ARG A 41 -10.27 -3.89 4.12
CA ARG A 41 -9.35 -4.97 3.80
C ARG A 41 -8.70 -5.45 5.09
N PHE A 42 -8.60 -6.74 5.26
CA PHE A 42 -7.85 -7.34 6.35
C PHE A 42 -7.09 -8.57 5.87
N GLY A 43 -5.98 -8.88 6.51
CA GLY A 43 -5.16 -10.01 6.08
C GLY A 43 -3.82 -10.06 6.79
N ILE A 44 -2.85 -10.63 6.09
CA ILE A 44 -1.50 -10.86 6.60
C ILE A 44 -0.45 -10.50 5.56
N THR A 45 0.69 -10.03 6.04
CA THR A 45 1.89 -9.81 5.24
C THR A 45 3.02 -10.67 5.78
N TYR A 46 3.66 -11.44 4.90
CA TYR A 46 4.92 -12.09 5.16
C TYR A 46 6.08 -11.21 4.70
N ILE A 47 7.06 -10.98 5.57
CA ILE A 47 8.24 -10.17 5.29
C ILE A 47 9.46 -11.09 5.28
N THR A 48 10.23 -11.08 4.18
CA THR A 48 11.51 -11.80 4.14
C THR A 48 12.59 -11.02 4.90
N ASN A 49 13.64 -11.70 5.32
CA ASN A 49 14.76 -11.08 6.02
C ASN A 49 15.32 -9.87 5.26
N GLY A 50 15.55 -8.78 5.99
CA GLY A 50 16.04 -7.51 5.46
C GLY A 50 16.08 -6.42 6.54
N LYS A 51 16.28 -5.18 6.13
CA LYS A 51 16.36 -4.01 7.03
C LYS A 51 15.16 -3.94 7.98
N LEU A 52 13.96 -4.09 7.44
CA LEU A 52 12.73 -3.99 8.22
C LEU A 52 12.63 -5.09 9.28
N THR A 53 12.90 -6.36 8.94
CA THR A 53 12.85 -7.44 9.94
C THR A 53 13.91 -7.24 11.02
N ASN A 54 15.11 -6.79 10.66
CA ASN A 54 16.18 -6.52 11.62
C ASN A 54 15.83 -5.35 12.57
N GLU A 55 15.11 -4.34 12.08
CA GLU A 55 14.60 -3.25 12.92
C GLU A 55 13.48 -3.74 13.85
N LEU A 56 12.55 -4.54 13.33
CA LEU A 56 11.47 -5.13 14.12
C LEU A 56 11.99 -6.07 15.23
N GLU A 57 13.02 -6.87 14.95
CA GLU A 57 13.67 -7.74 15.94
C GLU A 57 14.27 -6.96 17.10
N LYS A 58 14.86 -5.77 16.83
CA LYS A 58 15.37 -4.87 17.88
C LYS A 58 14.27 -4.33 18.78
N GLU A 59 13.06 -4.18 18.26
CA GLU A 59 11.84 -3.81 19.00
C GLU A 59 11.16 -5.02 19.67
N GLY A 60 11.78 -6.21 19.62
CA GLY A 60 11.27 -7.43 20.26
C GLY A 60 10.27 -8.22 19.43
N VAL A 61 10.09 -7.85 18.16
CA VAL A 61 9.18 -8.54 17.22
C VAL A 61 9.92 -9.66 16.49
N THR A 62 9.56 -10.90 16.79
CA THR A 62 10.24 -12.11 16.26
C THR A 62 9.49 -12.77 15.09
N SER A 63 8.28 -12.31 14.78
CA SER A 63 7.45 -12.87 13.72
C SER A 63 7.64 -12.10 12.41
N ASN A 64 7.91 -12.85 11.33
CA ASN A 64 7.89 -12.31 9.97
C ASN A 64 6.48 -12.18 9.38
N TRP A 65 5.46 -12.64 10.10
CA TRP A 65 4.06 -12.45 9.77
C TRP A 65 3.54 -11.22 10.48
N ILE A 66 2.87 -10.33 9.75
CA ILE A 66 2.36 -9.05 10.22
C ILE A 66 0.87 -8.98 9.88
N SER A 67 -0.01 -8.78 10.86
CA SER A 67 -1.43 -8.52 10.57
C SER A 67 -1.56 -7.25 9.74
N GLN A 68 -2.56 -7.19 8.86
CA GLN A 68 -2.78 -6.06 7.97
C GLN A 68 -4.25 -5.65 8.01
N PHE A 69 -4.52 -4.38 8.26
CA PHE A 69 -5.87 -3.80 8.24
C PHE A 69 -5.87 -2.52 7.42
N GLY A 70 -6.91 -2.30 6.64
CA GLY A 70 -6.95 -1.13 5.78
C GLY A 70 -8.23 -0.94 5.03
N TYR A 71 -8.14 -0.07 4.03
CA TYR A 71 -9.25 0.31 3.19
C TYR A 71 -8.75 0.55 1.75
N GLN A 72 -9.46 -0.02 0.79
CA GLN A 72 -9.17 0.13 -0.63
C GLN A 72 -10.27 0.95 -1.29
N PHE A 73 -9.84 1.87 -2.16
CA PHE A 73 -10.67 2.65 -3.06
C PHE A 73 -10.29 2.24 -4.49
N GLU A 74 -11.28 2.00 -5.33
CA GLU A 74 -11.07 1.63 -6.72
C GLU A 74 -12.04 2.44 -7.59
N LYS A 75 -11.53 2.95 -8.71
CA LYS A 75 -12.31 3.69 -9.70
C LYS A 75 -11.98 3.19 -11.10
N GLN A 76 -13.01 2.80 -11.84
CA GLN A 76 -12.91 2.57 -13.28
C GLN A 76 -12.71 3.90 -14.00
N ILE A 77 -11.66 3.99 -14.81
CA ILE A 77 -11.31 5.21 -15.56
C ILE A 77 -11.51 5.06 -17.06
N LEU A 78 -11.57 3.83 -17.57
CA LEU A 78 -11.77 3.50 -18.98
C LEU A 78 -12.29 2.07 -19.13
N GLY A 79 -12.81 1.75 -20.31
CA GLY A 79 -13.32 0.43 -20.63
C GLY A 79 -14.77 0.20 -20.18
N ASP A 80 -15.20 -1.05 -20.27
CA ASP A 80 -16.58 -1.49 -20.03
C ASP A 80 -16.64 -2.60 -18.97
N ASP A 81 -17.75 -3.33 -18.91
CA ASP A 81 -17.90 -4.46 -17.98
C ASP A 81 -17.05 -5.68 -18.39
N ASN A 82 -16.59 -5.78 -19.64
CA ASN A 82 -15.75 -6.88 -20.11
C ASN A 82 -14.29 -6.68 -19.71
N ILE A 83 -13.76 -5.49 -20.00
CA ILE A 83 -12.40 -5.08 -19.65
C ILE A 83 -12.43 -3.61 -19.24
N ALA A 84 -12.02 -3.36 -18.01
CA ALA A 84 -11.94 -2.04 -17.41
C ALA A 84 -10.49 -1.70 -17.03
N GLY A 85 -10.06 -0.47 -17.33
CA GLY A 85 -8.88 0.11 -16.69
C GLY A 85 -9.28 0.75 -15.37
N ILE A 86 -8.56 0.44 -14.30
CA ILE A 86 -8.87 0.86 -12.93
C ILE A 86 -7.70 1.63 -12.31
N VAL A 87 -8.05 2.57 -11.43
CA VAL A 87 -7.14 3.22 -10.49
C VAL A 87 -7.50 2.78 -9.09
N GLU A 88 -6.50 2.46 -8.28
CA GLU A 88 -6.66 1.98 -6.91
C GLU A 88 -5.84 2.81 -5.94
N GLY A 89 -6.43 3.11 -4.78
CA GLY A 89 -5.75 3.65 -3.62
C GLY A 89 -5.95 2.72 -2.44
N ILE A 90 -4.88 2.32 -1.77
CA ILE A 90 -4.93 1.40 -0.64
C ILE A 90 -4.24 2.05 0.55
N LEU A 91 -4.95 2.13 1.67
CA LEU A 91 -4.41 2.58 2.94
C LEU A 91 -4.37 1.39 3.89
N PHE A 92 -3.22 1.15 4.49
CA PHE A 92 -3.01 0.03 5.41
C PHE A 92 -2.30 0.46 6.68
N VAL A 93 -2.62 -0.26 7.76
CA VAL A 93 -1.91 -0.28 9.04
C VAL A 93 -1.62 -1.74 9.36
N GLY A 94 -0.34 -2.06 9.55
CA GLY A 94 0.13 -3.40 9.87
C GLY A 94 0.69 -3.54 11.28
N GLY A 95 0.72 -4.78 11.77
CA GLY A 95 1.44 -5.18 12.98
C GLY A 95 0.72 -4.89 14.30
N VAL A 96 -0.57 -4.59 14.23
CA VAL A 96 -1.40 -4.28 15.42
C VAL A 96 -1.46 -5.46 16.39
N ASP A 97 -1.43 -6.69 15.88
CA ASP A 97 -1.33 -7.94 16.64
C ASP A 97 -0.03 -8.06 17.46
N GLN A 98 1.00 -7.31 17.09
CA GLN A 98 2.32 -7.29 17.71
C GLN A 98 2.59 -5.97 18.44
N GLY A 99 1.55 -5.14 18.64
CA GLY A 99 1.69 -3.82 19.28
C GLY A 99 2.39 -2.76 18.40
N LEU A 100 2.51 -3.02 17.10
CA LEU A 100 3.14 -2.11 16.15
C LEU A 100 2.09 -1.28 15.38
N PHE A 101 2.54 -0.13 14.90
CA PHE A 101 1.80 0.71 13.97
C PHE A 101 2.65 0.90 12.71
N LEU A 102 2.46 0.02 11.71
CA LEU A 102 3.19 0.03 10.45
C LEU A 102 2.31 0.59 9.31
N PRO A 103 2.27 1.92 9.09
CA PRO A 103 1.45 2.49 8.04
C PRO A 103 2.02 2.20 6.65
N SER A 104 1.14 1.97 5.68
CA SER A 104 1.51 1.97 4.26
C SER A 104 0.40 2.49 3.37
N ILE A 105 0.81 3.11 2.26
CA ILE A 105 -0.07 3.70 1.25
C ILE A 105 0.38 3.19 -0.12
N SER A 106 -0.56 2.69 -0.91
CA SER A 106 -0.32 2.30 -2.30
C SER A 106 -1.25 3.08 -3.23
N GLY A 107 -0.72 3.50 -4.37
CA GLY A 107 -1.50 3.97 -5.51
C GLY A 107 -1.19 3.07 -6.70
N MET A 108 -2.21 2.52 -7.37
CA MET A 108 -1.99 1.51 -8.41
C MET A 108 -2.86 1.79 -9.64
N PHE A 109 -2.34 1.42 -10.80
CA PHE A 109 -3.07 1.37 -12.05
C PHE A 109 -3.17 -0.09 -12.49
N GLY A 110 -4.35 -0.49 -12.93
CA GLY A 110 -4.60 -1.89 -13.25
C GLY A 110 -5.65 -2.10 -14.31
N ILE A 111 -5.88 -3.37 -14.58
CA ILE A 111 -6.95 -3.87 -15.45
C ILE A 111 -7.82 -4.85 -14.68
N ARG A 112 -9.12 -4.79 -14.94
CA ARG A 112 -10.12 -5.74 -14.45
C ARG A 112 -10.88 -6.33 -15.63
N ASN A 113 -11.19 -7.62 -15.56
CA ASN A 113 -12.12 -8.25 -16.50
C ASN A 113 -13.52 -8.49 -15.89
N SER A 114 -14.49 -8.87 -16.72
CA SER A 114 -15.87 -9.20 -16.31
C SER A 114 -15.96 -10.31 -15.28
N SER A 115 -14.96 -11.19 -15.21
CA SER A 115 -14.93 -12.23 -14.17
C SER A 115 -14.58 -11.64 -12.79
N GLY A 116 -14.16 -10.38 -12.70
CA GLY A 116 -13.67 -9.76 -11.48
C GLY A 116 -12.20 -10.09 -11.16
N LEU A 117 -11.43 -10.59 -12.13
CA LEU A 117 -9.98 -10.75 -12.02
C LEU A 117 -9.31 -9.39 -12.22
N GLU A 118 -8.37 -9.04 -11.35
CA GLU A 118 -7.66 -7.77 -11.35
C GLU A 118 -6.15 -7.99 -11.35
N ILE A 119 -5.42 -7.17 -12.11
CA ILE A 119 -3.96 -7.06 -12.05
C ILE A 119 -3.62 -5.58 -12.02
N ALA A 120 -2.82 -5.15 -11.05
CA ALA A 120 -2.47 -3.76 -10.87
C ALA A 120 -1.01 -3.59 -10.44
N VAL A 121 -0.42 -2.45 -10.78
CA VAL A 121 0.96 -2.10 -10.44
C VAL A 121 1.04 -0.62 -10.05
N GLY A 122 1.93 -0.29 -9.13
CA GLY A 122 2.19 1.12 -8.80
C GLY A 122 3.12 1.29 -7.61
N PRO A 123 3.28 2.53 -7.12
CA PRO A 123 4.09 2.80 -5.93
C PRO A 123 3.41 2.31 -4.63
N ASN A 124 4.24 1.86 -3.70
CA ASN A 124 3.93 1.64 -2.30
C ASN A 124 4.91 2.44 -1.44
N ILE A 125 4.38 3.20 -0.49
CA ILE A 125 5.15 3.96 0.51
C ILE A 125 4.82 3.36 1.87
N SER A 126 5.85 3.09 2.66
CA SER A 126 5.74 2.42 3.96
C SER A 126 6.87 2.83 4.89
N ILE A 127 6.88 2.31 6.11
CA ILE A 127 7.96 2.56 7.06
C ILE A 127 9.34 2.09 6.54
N SER A 128 9.39 1.07 5.68
CA SER A 128 10.64 0.61 5.07
C SER A 128 11.04 1.37 3.80
N GLY A 129 10.37 2.48 3.50
CA GLY A 129 10.61 3.33 2.34
C GLY A 129 9.61 3.10 1.20
N SER A 130 9.99 3.62 0.03
CA SER A 130 9.21 3.54 -1.21
C SER A 130 9.66 2.39 -2.10
N ALA A 131 8.72 1.60 -2.60
CA ALA A 131 8.96 0.52 -3.54
C ALA A 131 7.81 0.39 -4.54
N MET A 132 7.97 -0.45 -5.55
CA MET A 132 6.85 -0.85 -6.41
C MET A 132 6.00 -1.90 -5.71
N VAL A 133 4.71 -1.98 -6.03
CA VAL A 133 3.82 -3.07 -5.66
C VAL A 133 3.17 -3.65 -6.90
N ILE A 134 3.06 -4.97 -6.93
CA ILE A 134 2.31 -5.71 -7.95
C ILE A 134 1.18 -6.43 -7.21
N GLY A 135 -0.05 -6.22 -7.63
CA GLY A 135 -1.25 -6.81 -7.04
C GLY A 135 -2.01 -7.68 -8.03
N PHE A 136 -2.56 -8.77 -7.51
CA PHE A 136 -3.49 -9.66 -8.20
C PHE A 136 -4.74 -9.79 -7.34
N GLY A 137 -5.91 -9.66 -7.94
CA GLY A 137 -7.20 -9.66 -7.25
C GLY A 137 -8.22 -10.57 -7.90
N LYS A 138 -9.14 -11.07 -7.09
CA LYS A 138 -10.38 -11.70 -7.55
C LYS A 138 -11.54 -11.30 -6.64
N SER A 139 -12.57 -10.72 -7.25
CA SER A 139 -13.84 -10.41 -6.59
C SER A 139 -14.84 -11.57 -6.72
N PHE A 140 -15.48 -11.93 -5.60
CA PHE A 140 -16.56 -12.93 -5.55
C PHE A 140 -17.87 -12.28 -5.09
N ASN A 141 -18.91 -12.37 -5.91
CA ASN A 141 -20.22 -11.77 -5.61
C ASN A 141 -21.16 -12.81 -4.98
N PHE A 142 -21.76 -12.45 -3.86
CA PHE A 142 -22.76 -13.21 -3.11
C PHE A 142 -23.99 -12.34 -2.86
N GLY A 143 -24.91 -12.30 -3.82
CA GLY A 143 -26.04 -11.37 -3.78
C GLY A 143 -25.53 -9.93 -3.78
N ASN A 144 -25.88 -9.15 -2.74
CA ASN A 144 -25.48 -7.75 -2.60
C ASN A 144 -24.12 -7.57 -1.90
N LEU A 145 -23.37 -8.65 -1.66
CA LEU A 145 -22.06 -8.64 -1.03
C LEU A 145 -20.98 -9.03 -2.04
N ASN A 146 -19.97 -8.20 -2.20
CA ASN A 146 -18.78 -8.53 -2.97
C ASN A 146 -17.61 -8.76 -2.00
N ILE A 147 -16.92 -9.89 -2.15
CA ILE A 147 -15.78 -10.33 -1.33
C ILE A 147 -14.55 -10.39 -2.22
N PRO A 148 -13.67 -9.38 -2.18
CA PRO A 148 -12.47 -9.40 -2.99
C PRO A 148 -11.29 -9.97 -2.21
N ILE A 149 -10.56 -10.87 -2.86
CA ILE A 149 -9.34 -11.49 -2.36
C ILE A 149 -8.17 -10.97 -3.18
N ASN A 150 -7.16 -10.43 -2.52
CA ASN A 150 -6.01 -9.81 -3.16
C ASN A 150 -4.71 -10.43 -2.65
N ILE A 151 -3.76 -10.62 -3.56
CA ILE A 151 -2.38 -11.00 -3.28
C ILE A 151 -1.50 -9.88 -3.82
N ALA A 152 -0.59 -9.36 -3.00
CA ALA A 152 0.34 -8.31 -3.40
C ALA A 152 1.78 -8.69 -3.10
N TRP A 153 2.68 -8.25 -3.96
CA TRP A 153 4.12 -8.39 -3.80
C TRP A 153 4.79 -7.03 -3.89
N VAL A 154 5.57 -6.70 -2.87
CA VAL A 154 6.49 -5.58 -2.86
C VAL A 154 7.92 -6.13 -2.83
N PRO A 155 8.71 -5.99 -3.90
CA PRO A 155 10.06 -6.49 -3.91
C PRO A 155 10.95 -5.72 -2.94
N GLY A 156 11.93 -6.43 -2.36
CA GLY A 156 12.98 -5.81 -1.56
C GLY A 156 13.84 -4.89 -2.41
N VAL A 157 14.10 -3.69 -1.90
CA VAL A 157 14.97 -2.70 -2.55
C VAL A 157 16.34 -2.76 -1.88
N GLN A 158 17.41 -2.74 -2.68
CA GLN A 158 18.76 -2.59 -2.14
C GLN A 158 19.03 -1.11 -1.86
N MET A 159 19.35 -0.82 -0.60
CA MET A 159 19.74 0.50 -0.14
C MET A 159 21.23 0.49 0.20
N LYS A 160 21.90 1.59 -0.13
CA LYS A 160 23.28 1.84 0.27
C LYS A 160 23.26 2.59 1.60
N GLU A 161 23.82 1.99 2.63
CA GLU A 161 23.99 2.61 3.95
C GLU A 161 25.49 2.91 4.13
N THR A 162 25.82 4.19 4.29
CA THR A 162 27.21 4.62 4.49
C THR A 162 27.46 4.77 5.98
N ASN A 163 28.27 3.88 6.52
CA ASN A 163 28.69 3.90 7.91
C ASN A 163 30.01 4.64 8.05
N ARG A 164 30.09 5.50 9.07
CA ARG A 164 31.35 6.14 9.46
C ARG A 164 32.11 5.14 10.32
N VAL A 165 33.27 4.72 9.85
CA VAL A 165 34.19 3.91 10.65
C VAL A 165 35.06 4.87 11.46
N GLU A 166 35.00 4.73 12.78
CA GLU A 166 35.77 5.52 13.73
C GLU A 166 36.74 4.57 14.46
N ASP A 167 37.95 5.06 14.76
CA ASP A 167 38.89 4.31 15.61
C ASP A 167 38.39 4.24 17.06
N GLU A 168 39.09 3.46 17.89
CA GLU A 168 38.79 3.34 19.32
C GLU A 168 38.85 4.67 20.11
N ASN A 169 39.43 5.71 19.52
CA ASN A 169 39.53 7.06 20.06
C ASN A 169 38.49 8.03 19.46
N GLY A 170 37.60 7.56 18.58
CA GLY A 170 36.58 8.35 17.90
C GLY A 170 37.09 9.17 16.70
N ASN A 171 38.30 8.93 16.22
CA ASN A 171 38.80 9.56 15.01
C ASN A 171 38.21 8.89 13.78
N PHE A 172 37.71 9.70 12.85
CA PHE A 172 37.22 9.22 11.57
C PHE A 172 38.34 8.56 10.77
N LEU A 173 38.10 7.31 10.34
CA LEU A 173 39.02 6.56 9.48
C LEU A 173 38.55 6.63 8.03
N GLU A 174 37.40 6.02 7.77
CA GLU A 174 36.84 5.93 6.43
C GLU A 174 35.32 5.74 6.47
N ASN A 175 34.69 5.86 5.30
CA ASN A 175 33.29 5.51 5.13
C ASN A 175 33.22 4.11 4.54
N GLU A 176 32.48 3.23 5.18
CA GLU A 176 32.17 1.89 4.66
C GLU A 176 30.75 1.90 4.08
N ASP A 177 30.63 1.44 2.84
CA ASP A 177 29.35 1.35 2.15
C ASP A 177 28.80 -0.08 2.24
N VAL A 178 27.72 -0.25 3.00
CA VAL A 178 27.04 -1.53 3.17
C VAL A 178 25.74 -1.54 2.35
N PHE A 179 25.56 -2.57 1.53
CA PHE A 179 24.30 -2.77 0.81
C PHE A 179 23.33 -3.60 1.65
N ILE A 180 22.17 -3.04 1.95
CA ILE A 180 21.14 -3.68 2.77
C ILE A 180 19.86 -3.81 1.95
N ASN A 181 19.28 -5.01 1.91
CA ASN A 181 18.00 -5.26 1.28
C ASN A 181 16.86 -4.97 2.28
N THR A 182 15.81 -4.25 1.88
CA THR A 182 14.65 -4.00 2.74
C THR A 182 13.80 -5.22 3.05
N GLY A 183 13.98 -6.32 2.31
CA GLY A 183 13.14 -7.52 2.36
C GLY A 183 11.93 -7.41 1.43
N HIS A 184 11.54 -8.53 0.83
CA HIS A 184 10.31 -8.67 0.06
C HIS A 184 9.12 -8.76 1.02
N ARG A 185 7.97 -8.24 0.58
CA ARG A 185 6.71 -8.35 1.32
C ARG A 185 5.66 -9.00 0.44
N PHE A 186 5.04 -10.06 0.96
CA PHE A 186 3.97 -10.79 0.31
C PHE A 186 2.72 -10.65 1.16
N THR A 187 1.70 -9.98 0.63
CA THR A 187 0.48 -9.68 1.36
C THR A 187 -0.67 -10.47 0.76
N ILE A 188 -1.50 -11.08 1.61
CA ILE A 188 -2.79 -11.64 1.23
C ILE A 188 -3.86 -10.91 2.04
N THR A 189 -4.88 -10.38 1.37
CA THR A 189 -6.02 -9.74 2.02
C THR A 189 -7.35 -10.24 1.50
N VAL A 190 -8.33 -10.24 2.38
CA VAL A 190 -9.74 -10.38 2.07
C VAL A 190 -10.43 -9.06 2.43
N GLY A 191 -11.44 -8.67 1.67
CA GLY A 191 -12.26 -7.52 1.98
C GLY A 191 -13.73 -7.79 1.77
N PHE A 192 -14.51 -6.73 1.93
CA PHE A 192 -15.91 -6.73 1.56
C PHE A 192 -16.32 -5.35 1.07
N ASN A 193 -17.17 -5.30 0.05
CA ASN A 193 -17.87 -4.09 -0.37
C ASN A 193 -19.27 -4.46 -0.87
N MET A 194 -20.12 -3.45 -1.09
CA MET A 194 -21.44 -3.72 -1.67
C MET A 194 -21.24 -4.23 -3.10
N ALA A 195 -21.83 -5.38 -3.40
CA ALA A 195 -21.97 -5.80 -4.78
C ALA A 195 -22.93 -4.83 -5.49
N LYS A 196 -22.68 -4.64 -6.78
CA LYS A 196 -23.58 -3.90 -7.69
C LYS A 196 -24.96 -4.54 -7.72
#